data_AF-A0A0N4TEV1-F1
#
_entry.id   AF-A0A0N4TEV1-F1
#
_cell.length_a   1.000
_cell.length_b   1.000
_cell.length_c   1.000
_cell.angle_alpha   90.00
_cell.angle_beta   90.00
_cell.angle_gamma   90.00
#
_symmetry.space_group_name_H-M   'P 1'
#
loop_
_entity.id
_entity.type
_entity.pdbx_description
1 polymer ?
#
loop_
_entity_poly.entity_id
_entity_poly.type
_entity_poly.pdbx_seq_one_letter_code
_entity_poly.pdbx_strand_id
1 'polypeptide(L)'
;MLIFQERYIQRCFTCRIFSKFNYLMRDLLPSVIISGRYIWISSLAAIVITMTYLTFTNLQFPPYNPLQLFTDSNKHEWYDNNAEKNFEFITNKLQIPIAIRLIWGLTPRISQNIFQPDKLTPVQHDYKFSLQNTTDIQELAFKLRSYRELNFINHQNQYWPER
;
A
#
# COMPACT_ATOMS: atom_id res chain seq x y z
N MET A 1 18.98 -29.48 55.92
CA MET A 1 18.11 -30.45 55.22
C MET A 1 16.75 -29.79 54.88
N LEU A 2 16.75 -28.73 54.06
CA LEU A 2 15.53 -27.99 53.69
C LEU A 2 15.46 -27.74 52.17
N ILE A 3 16.60 -27.51 51.52
CA ILE A 3 16.73 -27.30 50.07
C ILE A 3 16.28 -28.52 49.23
N PHE A 4 16.49 -29.75 49.73
CA PHE A 4 16.07 -30.97 49.01
C PHE A 4 14.56 -31.22 49.09
N GLN A 5 13.91 -30.77 50.16
CA GLN A 5 12.47 -30.95 50.36
C GLN A 5 11.66 -29.96 49.48
N GLU A 6 12.18 -28.74 49.34
CA GLU A 6 11.60 -27.69 48.50
C GLU A 6 11.63 -28.04 47.00
N ARG A 7 12.72 -28.66 46.52
CA ARG A 7 12.83 -29.14 45.13
C ARG A 7 11.85 -30.28 44.79
N TYR A 8 11.59 -31.20 45.73
CA TYR A 8 10.62 -32.28 45.53
C TYR A 8 9.18 -31.75 45.46
N ILE A 9 8.86 -30.76 46.28
CA ILE A 9 7.54 -30.11 46.30
C ILE A 9 7.31 -29.35 44.98
N GLN A 10 8.27 -28.52 44.54
CA GLN A 10 8.18 -27.80 43.26
C GLN A 10 8.05 -28.75 42.05
N ARG A 11 8.78 -29.87 42.03
CA ARG A 11 8.71 -30.88 40.94
C ARG A 11 7.35 -31.60 40.90
N CYS A 12 6.75 -31.87 42.06
CA CYS A 12 5.42 -32.47 42.13
C CYS A 12 4.30 -31.51 41.68
N PHE A 13 4.41 -30.22 42.06
CA PHE A 13 3.46 -29.19 41.62
C PHE A 13 3.55 -28.93 40.11
N THR A 14 4.76 -28.80 39.55
CA THR A 14 4.96 -28.65 38.10
C THR A 14 4.47 -29.88 37.33
N CYS A 15 4.75 -31.10 37.77
CA CYS A 15 4.21 -32.32 37.14
C CYS A 15 2.67 -32.38 37.19
N ARG A 16 2.03 -31.94 38.28
CA ARG A 16 0.56 -31.87 38.38
C ARG A 16 -0.05 -30.78 37.49
N ILE A 17 0.61 -29.63 37.33
CA ILE A 17 0.18 -28.58 36.40
C ILE A 17 0.28 -29.08 34.97
N PHE A 18 1.39 -29.75 34.60
CA PHE A 18 1.54 -30.38 33.30
C PHE A 18 0.52 -31.48 33.06
N SER A 19 0.17 -32.31 34.05
CA SER A 19 -0.84 -33.36 33.87
C SER A 19 -2.25 -32.80 33.70
N LYS A 20 -2.61 -31.74 34.43
CA LYS A 20 -3.89 -31.04 34.28
C LYS A 20 -3.98 -30.32 32.94
N PHE A 21 -2.89 -29.68 32.49
CA PHE A 21 -2.82 -29.05 31.18
C PHE A 21 -2.93 -30.08 30.05
N ASN A 22 -2.27 -31.24 30.20
CA ASN A 22 -2.36 -32.34 29.23
C ASN A 22 -3.78 -32.90 29.16
N TYR A 23 -4.47 -33.08 30.29
CA TYR A 23 -5.88 -33.48 30.33
C TYR A 23 -6.81 -32.44 29.67
N LEU A 24 -6.59 -31.15 29.96
CA LEU A 24 -7.34 -30.06 29.33
C LEU A 24 -7.18 -30.04 27.80
N MET A 25 -5.93 -30.16 27.32
CA MET A 25 -5.63 -30.10 25.89
C MET A 25 -5.98 -31.38 25.13
N ARG A 26 -5.83 -32.56 25.75
CA ARG A 26 -5.95 -33.84 25.07
C ARG A 26 -7.36 -34.43 25.15
N ASP A 27 -8.07 -34.20 26.24
CA ASP A 27 -9.36 -34.85 26.49
C ASP A 27 -10.51 -33.85 26.47
N LEU A 28 -10.40 -32.73 27.21
CA LEU A 28 -11.48 -31.74 27.29
C LEU A 28 -11.62 -30.90 26.02
N LEU A 29 -10.52 -30.41 25.44
CA LEU A 29 -10.57 -29.56 24.25
C LEU A 29 -11.19 -30.28 23.04
N PRO A 30 -10.81 -31.52 22.68
CA PRO A 30 -11.48 -32.25 21.61
C PRO A 30 -12.95 -32.53 21.90
N SER A 31 -13.28 -32.85 23.16
CA SER A 31 -14.67 -33.05 23.58
C SER A 31 -15.52 -31.80 23.35
N VAL A 32 -15.03 -30.62 23.77
CA VAL A 32 -15.73 -29.33 23.57
C VAL A 32 -15.85 -28.97 22.08
N ILE A 33 -14.82 -29.23 21.28
CA ILE A 33 -14.84 -28.96 19.84
C ILE A 33 -15.87 -29.85 19.13
N ILE A 34 -15.90 -31.15 19.44
CA ILE A 34 -16.81 -32.10 18.82
C ILE A 34 -18.26 -31.83 19.24
N SER A 35 -18.50 -31.61 20.53
CA SER A 35 -19.83 -31.32 21.07
C SER A 35 -20.37 -29.97 20.60
N GLY A 36 -19.50 -28.95 20.49
CA GLY A 36 -19.87 -27.59 20.08
C GLY A 36 -19.71 -27.29 18.59
N ARG A 37 -19.48 -28.30 17.74
CA ARG A 37 -19.00 -28.11 16.35
C ARG A 37 -19.80 -27.11 15.51
N TYR A 38 -21.13 -27.12 15.61
CA TYR A 38 -21.97 -26.23 14.81
C TYR A 38 -21.91 -24.78 15.28
N ILE A 39 -21.74 -24.56 16.58
CA ILE A 39 -21.56 -23.23 17.17
C ILE A 39 -20.25 -22.64 16.66
N TRP A 40 -19.16 -23.42 16.71
CA TRP A 40 -17.85 -23.01 16.19
C TRP A 40 -17.88 -22.70 14.70
N ILE A 41 -18.50 -23.58 13.89
CA ILE A 41 -18.63 -23.37 12.44
C ILE A 41 -19.40 -22.08 12.15
N SER A 42 -20.53 -21.86 12.82
CA SER A 42 -21.35 -20.66 12.62
C SER A 42 -20.63 -19.39 13.06
N SER A 43 -19.97 -19.40 14.22
CA SER A 43 -19.25 -18.22 14.72
C SER A 43 -18.05 -17.88 13.84
N LEU A 44 -17.27 -18.87 13.41
CA LEU A 44 -16.13 -18.66 12.53
C LEU A 44 -16.58 -18.17 11.15
N ALA A 45 -17.67 -18.73 10.61
CA ALA A 45 -18.23 -18.25 9.34
C ALA A 45 -18.67 -16.79 9.43
N ALA A 46 -19.35 -16.39 10.50
CA ALA A 46 -19.73 -15.00 10.72
C ALA A 46 -18.51 -14.07 10.82
N ILE A 47 -17.44 -14.48 11.52
CA ILE A 47 -16.18 -13.74 11.58
C ILE A 47 -15.54 -13.61 10.19
N VAL A 48 -15.48 -14.68 9.42
CA VAL A 48 -14.90 -14.64 8.07
C VAL A 48 -15.69 -13.69 7.16
N ILE A 49 -17.02 -13.76 7.18
CA ILE A 49 -17.87 -12.88 6.37
C ILE A 49 -17.65 -11.41 6.76
N THR A 50 -17.68 -11.10 8.06
CA THR A 50 -17.48 -9.73 8.56
C THR A 50 -16.07 -9.20 8.24
N MET A 51 -15.03 -10.01 8.43
CA MET A 51 -13.66 -9.62 8.09
C MET A 51 -13.47 -9.44 6.59
N THR A 52 -14.07 -10.30 5.75
CA THR A 52 -14.02 -10.16 4.29
C THR A 52 -14.71 -8.87 3.83
N TYR A 53 -15.86 -8.55 4.43
CA TYR A 53 -16.55 -7.30 4.15
C TYR A 53 -15.69 -6.09 4.56
N LEU A 54 -15.12 -6.12 5.77
CA LEU A 54 -14.27 -5.04 6.28
C LEU A 54 -12.99 -4.85 5.45
N THR A 55 -12.34 -5.93 5.01
CA THR A 55 -11.15 -5.82 4.16
C THR A 55 -11.52 -5.26 2.79
N PHE A 56 -12.63 -5.69 2.20
CA PHE A 56 -13.08 -5.13 0.92
C PHE A 56 -13.36 -3.62 1.01
N THR A 57 -13.93 -3.13 2.11
CA THR A 57 -14.26 -1.71 2.26
C THR A 57 -13.08 -0.83 2.67
N ASN A 58 -12.11 -1.36 3.43
CA ASN A 58 -11.07 -0.55 4.08
C ASN A 58 -9.68 -0.66 3.45
N LEU A 59 -9.50 -1.48 2.41
CA LEU A 59 -8.21 -1.62 1.75
C LEU A 59 -8.01 -0.46 0.76
N GLN A 60 -7.29 0.56 1.21
CA GLN A 60 -6.99 1.77 0.45
C GLN A 60 -5.49 1.92 0.21
N PHE A 61 -5.14 2.62 -0.87
CA PHE A 61 -3.75 3.00 -1.11
C PHE A 61 -3.28 4.02 -0.06
N PRO A 62 -2.00 3.98 0.34
CA PRO A 62 -1.44 4.98 1.24
C PRO A 62 -1.51 6.36 0.58
N PRO A 63 -2.12 7.37 1.23
CA PRO A 63 -2.36 8.67 0.59
C PRO A 63 -1.12 9.59 0.55
N TYR A 64 -0.14 9.42 1.46
CA TYR A 64 0.96 10.38 1.63
C TYR A 64 2.35 9.73 1.58
N ASN A 65 2.67 8.83 2.53
CA ASN A 65 3.94 8.10 2.51
C ASN A 65 3.76 6.68 1.93
N PRO A 66 4.07 6.46 0.65
CA PRO A 66 3.98 5.12 0.06
C PRO A 66 5.08 4.18 0.54
N LEU A 67 6.16 4.70 1.11
CA LEU A 67 7.35 3.94 1.53
C LEU A 67 7.74 4.32 2.95
N GLN A 68 7.09 3.66 3.91
CA GLN A 68 7.47 3.72 5.32
C GLN A 68 8.74 2.89 5.58
N LEU A 69 9.79 3.53 6.10
CA LEU A 69 11.07 2.88 6.38
C LEU A 69 11.26 2.59 7.88
N PHE A 70 10.64 3.39 8.74
CA PHE A 70 10.72 3.24 10.19
C PHE A 70 9.35 3.04 10.81
N THR A 71 9.31 2.59 12.07
CA THR A 71 8.05 2.54 12.83
C THR A 71 7.51 3.95 13.05
N ASP A 72 6.19 4.08 13.20
CA ASP A 72 5.51 5.36 13.45
C ASP A 72 6.02 6.11 14.70
N SER A 73 6.61 5.38 15.65
CA SER A 73 7.21 5.94 16.86
C SER A 73 8.56 6.63 16.61
N ASN A 74 9.19 6.41 15.46
CA ASN A 74 10.41 7.10 15.08
C ASN A 74 10.10 8.58 14.77
N LYS A 75 10.94 9.48 15.26
CA LYS A 75 10.74 10.93 15.06
C LYS A 75 10.74 11.35 13.59
N HIS A 76 11.52 10.67 12.75
CA HIS A 76 11.59 10.95 11.31
C HIS A 76 10.29 10.54 10.62
N GLU A 77 9.81 9.34 10.89
CA GLU A 77 8.54 8.85 10.33
C GLU A 77 7.33 9.66 10.84
N TRP A 78 7.35 10.00 12.13
CA TRP A 78 6.33 10.87 12.71
C TRP A 78 6.30 12.23 12.01
N TYR A 79 7.48 12.81 11.74
CA TYR A 79 7.57 14.08 11.03
C TYR A 79 7.00 13.94 9.63
N ASP A 80 7.41 12.93 8.84
CA ASP A 80 6.93 12.74 7.48
C ASP A 80 5.40 12.54 7.42
N ASN A 81 4.82 11.82 8.38
CA ASN A 81 3.38 11.55 8.43
C ASN A 81 2.52 12.75 8.92
N ASN A 82 3.10 13.67 9.69
CA ASN A 82 2.36 14.76 10.33
C ASN A 82 2.76 16.16 9.85
N ALA A 83 3.84 16.25 9.07
CA ALA A 83 4.44 17.48 8.62
C ALA A 83 3.44 18.37 7.87
N GLU A 84 2.73 17.80 6.90
CA GLU A 84 1.75 18.53 6.07
C GLU A 84 0.56 19.07 6.87
N LYS A 85 0.14 18.36 7.93
CA LYS A 85 -1.01 18.76 8.76
C LYS A 85 -0.66 19.85 9.75
N ASN A 86 0.56 19.82 10.27
CA ASN A 86 0.99 20.68 11.38
C ASN A 86 1.75 21.92 10.91
N PHE A 87 2.30 21.91 9.70
CA PHE A 87 3.17 22.99 9.21
C PHE A 87 2.72 23.52 7.85
N GLU A 88 2.15 24.72 7.85
CA GLU A 88 1.63 25.41 6.66
C GLU A 88 2.70 25.64 5.57
N PHE A 89 3.97 25.85 5.96
CA PHE A 89 5.06 26.04 5.00
C PHE A 89 5.39 24.78 4.18
N ILE A 90 4.99 23.60 4.66
CA ILE A 90 5.21 22.32 3.97
C ILE A 90 4.12 22.10 2.92
N THR A 91 2.89 22.50 3.23
CA THR A 91 1.75 22.46 2.30
C THR A 91 2.09 23.19 0.99
N ASN A 92 2.66 24.39 1.09
CA ASN A 92 3.06 25.20 -0.07
C ASN A 92 4.25 24.60 -0.87
N LYS A 93 5.05 23.71 -0.25
CA LYS A 93 6.23 23.09 -0.89
C LYS A 93 5.85 21.85 -1.70
N LEU A 94 4.74 21.20 -1.37
CA LEU A 94 4.31 19.93 -1.96
C LEU A 94 3.22 20.07 -3.03
N GLN A 95 2.68 21.27 -3.22
CA GLN A 95 1.87 21.63 -4.40
C GLN A 95 2.76 21.66 -5.65
N ILE A 96 3.24 20.49 -6.07
CA ILE A 96 3.94 20.33 -7.34
C ILE A 96 2.86 20.34 -8.43
N PRO A 97 2.80 21.37 -9.29
CA PRO A 97 1.82 21.39 -10.37
C PRO A 97 2.06 20.17 -11.27
N ILE A 98 0.98 19.48 -11.63
CA ILE A 98 1.07 18.32 -12.53
C ILE A 98 1.45 18.84 -13.92
N ALA A 99 2.73 18.72 -14.27
CA ALA A 99 3.23 19.10 -15.59
C ALA A 99 3.03 17.95 -16.59
N ILE A 100 2.18 18.18 -17.59
CA ILE A 100 1.98 17.23 -18.70
C ILE A 100 2.97 17.57 -19.81
N ARG A 101 3.82 16.61 -20.19
CA ARG A 101 4.74 16.75 -21.32
C ARG A 101 4.31 15.84 -22.47
N LEU A 102 4.02 16.44 -23.62
CA LEU A 102 3.72 15.73 -24.85
C LEU A 102 5.01 15.58 -25.67
N ILE A 103 5.33 14.37 -26.11
CA ILE A 103 6.54 14.05 -26.87
C ILE A 103 6.14 13.23 -28.10
N TRP A 104 6.73 13.55 -29.25
CA TRP A 104 6.57 12.82 -30.51
C TRP A 104 7.93 12.41 -31.07
N GLY A 105 7.94 11.50 -32.05
CA GLY A 105 9.17 11.04 -32.71
C GLY A 105 9.94 9.95 -31.98
N LEU A 106 9.44 9.47 -30.85
CA LEU A 106 10.01 8.36 -30.09
C LEU A 106 9.02 7.20 -30.04
N THR A 107 9.51 5.97 -30.20
CA THR A 107 8.65 4.80 -30.05
C THR A 107 8.44 4.47 -28.57
N PRO A 108 7.17 4.23 -28.14
CA PRO A 108 6.91 3.83 -26.76
C PRO A 108 7.48 2.43 -26.53
N ARG A 109 8.30 2.28 -25.49
CA ARG A 109 8.96 1.01 -25.17
C ARG A 109 8.89 0.70 -23.69
N ILE A 110 8.59 -0.56 -23.39
CA ILE A 110 8.65 -1.09 -22.03
C ILE A 110 10.12 -1.33 -21.67
N SER A 111 10.52 -0.98 -20.45
CA SER A 111 11.88 -1.26 -19.96
C SER A 111 12.17 -2.75 -20.05
N GLN A 112 13.29 -3.10 -20.69
CA GLN A 112 13.76 -4.49 -20.81
C GLN A 112 14.48 -4.97 -19.54
N ASN A 113 14.90 -4.04 -18.68
CA ASN A 113 15.71 -4.31 -17.50
C ASN A 113 14.87 -4.16 -16.24
N ILE A 114 13.92 -5.09 -16.04
CA ILE A 114 12.99 -5.08 -14.91
C ILE A 114 13.73 -5.23 -13.57
N PHE A 115 14.85 -5.96 -13.55
CA PHE A 115 15.63 -6.26 -12.34
C PHE A 115 16.94 -5.47 -12.22
N GLN A 116 17.22 -4.57 -13.16
CA GLN A 116 18.45 -3.77 -13.18
C GLN A 116 18.07 -2.29 -13.39
N PRO A 117 17.73 -1.57 -12.30
CA PRO A 117 17.23 -0.20 -12.40
C PRO A 117 18.25 0.74 -13.03
N ASP A 118 19.54 0.44 -12.89
CA ASP A 118 20.64 1.25 -13.42
C ASP A 118 20.79 1.13 -14.94
N LYS A 119 20.21 0.10 -15.57
CA LYS A 119 20.33 -0.11 -17.01
C LYS A 119 19.12 0.44 -17.74
N LEU A 120 19.26 1.66 -18.23
CA LEU A 120 18.26 2.29 -19.08
C LEU A 120 18.17 1.60 -20.44
N THR A 121 16.96 1.39 -20.93
CA THR A 121 16.74 0.96 -22.31
C THR A 121 17.05 2.09 -23.27
N PRO A 122 17.79 1.84 -24.36
CA PRO A 122 18.02 2.85 -25.37
C PRO A 122 16.72 3.29 -26.02
N VAL A 123 16.58 4.59 -26.22
CA VAL A 123 15.43 5.21 -26.89
C VAL A 123 15.57 4.96 -28.39
N GLN A 124 14.45 4.69 -29.07
CA GLN A 124 14.39 4.49 -30.51
C GLN A 124 13.53 5.58 -31.16
N HIS A 125 13.98 6.04 -32.32
CA HIS A 125 13.23 7.00 -33.13
C HIS A 125 12.03 6.33 -33.80
N ASP A 126 10.88 7.00 -33.80
CA ASP A 126 9.72 6.56 -34.58
C ASP A 126 9.81 7.10 -36.02
N TYR A 127 10.24 6.24 -36.95
CA TYR A 127 10.35 6.59 -38.37
C TYR A 127 9.00 6.93 -39.03
N LYS A 128 7.87 6.60 -38.40
CA LYS A 128 6.54 6.98 -38.90
C LYS A 128 6.23 8.45 -38.62
N PHE A 129 6.86 9.04 -37.62
CA PHE A 129 6.70 10.44 -37.30
C PHE A 129 7.66 11.28 -38.15
N SER A 130 7.12 12.15 -38.99
CA SER A 130 7.88 13.04 -39.86
C SER A 130 7.18 14.39 -39.94
N LEU A 131 7.96 15.48 -39.93
CA LEU A 131 7.49 16.86 -40.09
C LEU A 131 8.23 17.50 -41.26
N GLN A 132 8.10 16.92 -42.45
CA GLN A 132 8.79 17.41 -43.65
C GLN A 132 7.98 18.47 -44.40
N ASN A 133 6.65 18.38 -44.36
CA ASN A 133 5.77 19.27 -45.10
C ASN A 133 5.07 20.30 -44.20
N THR A 134 4.69 21.43 -44.78
CA THR A 134 3.92 22.47 -44.08
C THR A 134 2.54 22.00 -43.66
N THR A 135 1.95 21.05 -44.39
CA THR A 135 0.68 20.40 -44.07
C THR A 135 0.73 19.64 -42.74
N ASP A 136 1.82 18.91 -42.51
CA ASP A 136 2.00 18.06 -41.33
C ASP A 136 2.16 18.93 -40.07
N ILE A 137 2.88 20.06 -40.22
CA ILE A 137 3.01 21.07 -39.17
C ILE A 137 1.65 21.71 -38.85
N GLN A 138 0.86 22.01 -39.88
CA GLN A 138 -0.46 22.60 -39.71
C GLN A 138 -1.43 21.63 -39.00
N GLU A 139 -1.40 20.35 -39.35
CA GLU A 139 -2.20 19.32 -38.68
C GLU A 139 -1.81 19.18 -37.20
N LEU A 140 -0.51 19.15 -36.91
CA LEU A 140 -0.01 19.13 -35.54
C LEU A 140 -0.45 20.38 -34.77
N ALA A 141 -0.39 21.56 -35.39
CA ALA A 141 -0.83 22.81 -34.76
C ALA A 141 -2.33 22.81 -34.44
N PHE A 142 -3.18 22.29 -35.34
CA PHE A 142 -4.61 22.14 -35.07
C PHE A 142 -4.88 21.17 -33.93
N LYS A 143 -4.14 20.06 -33.86
CA LYS A 143 -4.24 19.09 -32.77
C LYS A 143 -3.79 19.67 -31.42
N LEU A 144 -2.73 20.48 -31.39
CA LEU A 144 -2.30 21.18 -30.19
C LEU A 144 -3.32 22.24 -29.75
N ARG A 145 -3.97 22.91 -30.71
CA ARG A 145 -5.03 23.87 -30.43
C ARG A 145 -6.24 23.20 -29.80
N SER A 146 -6.69 22.06 -30.31
CA SER A 146 -7.81 21.34 -29.70
C SER A 146 -7.52 20.88 -28.27
N TYR A 147 -6.26 20.56 -27.94
CA TYR A 147 -5.87 20.29 -26.55
C TYR A 147 -6.00 21.51 -25.64
N ARG A 148 -5.67 22.71 -26.13
CA ARG A 148 -5.86 23.93 -25.33
C ARG A 148 -7.32 24.24 -25.04
N GLU A 149 -8.24 23.76 -25.86
CA GLU A 149 -9.68 23.95 -25.68
C GLU A 149 -10.28 22.98 -24.64
N LEU A 150 -9.50 22.00 -24.14
CA LEU A 150 -9.97 21.07 -23.11
C LEU A 150 -10.22 21.79 -21.77
N ASN A 151 -11.33 21.45 -21.11
CA ASN A 151 -11.78 22.10 -19.88
C ASN A 151 -10.78 22.05 -18.70
N PHE A 152 -9.89 21.06 -18.67
CA PHE A 152 -8.85 20.96 -17.63
C PHE A 152 -7.63 21.85 -17.90
N ILE A 153 -7.49 22.41 -19.12
CA ILE A 153 -6.46 23.38 -19.49
C ILE A 153 -7.07 24.79 -19.52
N ASN A 154 -8.25 24.93 -20.13
CA ASN A 154 -8.98 26.18 -20.22
C ASN A 154 -10.00 26.30 -19.06
N HIS A 155 -9.49 26.47 -17.84
CA HIS A 155 -10.30 26.70 -16.65
C HIS A 155 -10.13 28.13 -16.12
N GLN A 156 -11.24 28.78 -15.73
CA GLN A 156 -11.21 30.11 -15.12
C GLN A 156 -10.79 30.09 -13.63
N ASN A 157 -11.03 28.97 -12.96
CA ASN A 157 -10.71 28.78 -11.54
C ASN A 157 -9.63 27.70 -11.42
N GLN A 158 -8.71 27.85 -10.45
CA GLN A 158 -7.69 26.84 -10.14
C GLN A 158 -8.32 25.47 -9.92
N TYR A 159 -7.91 24.51 -10.74
CA TYR A 159 -8.31 23.11 -10.63
C TYR A 159 -7.31 22.36 -9.73
N TRP A 160 -7.81 21.41 -8.93
CA TRP A 160 -6.95 20.63 -8.04
C TRP A 160 -5.92 19.83 -8.87
N PRO A 161 -4.61 19.85 -8.56
CA PRO A 161 -4.00 20.13 -7.25
C PRO A 161 -3.42 21.55 -7.09
N GLU A 162 -3.79 22.53 -7.92
CA GLU A 162 -3.29 23.92 -7.82
C GLU A 162 -3.86 24.72 -6.62
N ARG A 163 -4.54 24.07 -5.67
CA ARG A 163 -5.09 24.69 -4.45
C ARG A 163 -4.28 24.34 -3.23
#